data_AF-A0A1I2I9J8-F1
#
_entry.id   AF-A0A1I2I9J8-F1
#
_cell.length_a   1.000
_cell.length_b   1.000
_cell.length_c   1.000
_cell.angle_alpha   90.00
_cell.angle_beta   90.00
_cell.angle_gamma   90.00
#
_symmetry.space_group_name_H-M   'P 1'
#
loop_
_entity.id
_entity.type
_entity.pdbx_description
1 polymer ?
#
loop_
_entity_poly.entity_id
_entity_poly.type
_entity_poly.pdbx_seq_one_letter_code
_entity_poly.pdbx_strand_id
1 'polypeptide(L)'
;DDEGGNPFTTHGQYEHDLLFDGNSGLMDIANSGAQWGDSAKRITVRNHVCSWFTANTKITDLTLENVHVVPRPTFDPAGTLVINADGAQLRGCSASFFAVAQQSARSTRPTTVTDCAFDLPKASVLVQTPVTAPVHFVRTTFTGLDGNLLRGSGPVRFTDCRLAGAPQAAPLVVGASEVTVDGGSLTDTGIALSAVRDQRISVGGGAALSGTNAAKALLSRTAGTGATVTWDLADLRSSAADADTAHVRVTDGRNRYTAVGARLTGGRLSLAADAFTGTSSLLHTACTEDGVTRKGLPADGKRVSAAAGNLIL
;
A
#
# COMPACT_ATOMS: atom_id res chain seq x y z
N ASP A 1 17.70 -3.42 32.33
CA ASP A 1 19.04 -3.30 31.76
C ASP A 1 19.35 -4.53 30.94
N ASP A 2 19.43 -4.36 29.62
CA ASP A 2 19.83 -5.36 28.60
C ASP A 2 20.96 -4.71 27.79
N GLU A 3 22.07 -4.39 28.45
CA GLU A 3 23.19 -3.64 27.84
C GLU A 3 24.10 -4.52 26.95
N GLY A 4 23.68 -5.71 26.49
CA GLY A 4 24.62 -6.56 25.75
C GLY A 4 24.15 -7.81 25.01
N GLY A 5 22.86 -8.00 24.71
CA GLY A 5 22.47 -9.14 23.86
C GLY A 5 20.97 -9.31 23.65
N ASN A 6 20.59 -9.98 22.56
CA ASN A 6 19.23 -10.48 22.35
C ASN A 6 18.92 -11.50 23.45
N PRO A 7 18.00 -11.23 24.40
CA PRO A 7 17.77 -12.08 25.58
C PRO A 7 17.31 -13.50 25.21
N PHE A 8 16.84 -13.70 23.97
CA PHE A 8 16.57 -15.00 23.39
C PHE A 8 17.26 -15.10 22.02
N THR A 9 18.35 -15.87 21.95
CA THR A 9 19.02 -16.22 20.69
C THR A 9 18.94 -17.74 20.49
N THR A 10 18.15 -18.18 19.51
CA THR A 10 18.16 -19.57 19.05
C THR A 10 19.07 -19.69 17.83
N HIS A 11 20.19 -20.41 17.95
CA HIS A 11 21.00 -20.78 16.80
C HIS A 11 20.52 -22.12 16.25
N GLY A 12 20.41 -22.23 14.93
CA GLY A 12 20.29 -23.53 14.31
C GLY A 12 20.41 -23.46 12.81
N GLN A 13 21.17 -24.42 12.28
CA GLN A 13 21.43 -24.59 10.86
C GLN A 13 20.23 -25.20 10.10
N TYR A 14 19.08 -25.42 10.76
CA TYR A 14 17.95 -26.18 10.24
C TYR A 14 16.63 -25.39 10.30
N GLU A 15 15.72 -25.67 9.37
CA GLU A 15 14.38 -25.08 9.28
C GLU A 15 13.55 -25.43 10.54
N HIS A 16 13.44 -24.50 11.49
CA HIS A 16 12.76 -24.77 12.75
C HIS A 16 11.28 -24.40 12.77
N ASP A 17 10.41 -25.34 13.12
CA ASP A 17 9.03 -25.07 13.53
C ASP A 17 8.99 -24.68 15.01
N LEU A 18 9.11 -23.39 15.32
CA LEU A 18 9.08 -22.90 16.71
C LEU A 18 7.84 -22.08 16.99
N LEU A 19 7.36 -22.18 18.23
CA LEU A 19 6.34 -21.31 18.79
C LEU A 19 6.95 -20.51 19.95
N PHE A 20 6.82 -19.19 19.85
CA PHE A 20 7.09 -18.24 20.92
C PHE A 20 5.75 -17.63 21.36
N ASP A 21 5.32 -17.86 22.59
CA ASP A 21 4.06 -17.33 23.12
C ASP A 21 4.28 -16.61 24.46
N GLY A 22 3.71 -15.43 24.62
CA GLY A 22 3.74 -14.66 25.86
C GLY A 22 5.11 -14.10 26.23
N ASN A 23 5.98 -13.87 25.24
CA ASN A 23 7.33 -13.35 25.45
C ASN A 23 7.33 -11.81 25.51
N SER A 24 8.43 -11.23 25.99
CA SER A 24 8.75 -9.80 25.85
C SER A 24 10.25 -9.61 25.65
N GLY A 25 10.66 -8.43 25.16
CA GLY A 25 12.08 -8.16 24.83
C GLY A 25 12.33 -8.06 23.33
N LEU A 26 13.58 -8.00 22.90
CA LEU A 26 13.94 -7.87 21.48
C LEU A 26 13.74 -9.20 20.75
N MET A 27 13.27 -9.14 19.49
CA MET A 27 13.10 -10.34 18.65
C MET A 27 13.80 -10.18 17.30
N ASP A 28 14.76 -11.05 17.03
CA ASP A 28 15.45 -11.13 15.75
C ASP A 28 15.48 -12.57 15.26
N ILE A 29 15.00 -12.82 14.05
CA ILE A 29 14.89 -14.18 13.50
C ILE A 29 15.74 -14.31 12.24
N ALA A 30 16.57 -15.36 12.22
CA ALA A 30 17.42 -15.76 11.10
C ALA A 30 18.47 -14.72 10.67
N ASN A 31 18.96 -13.90 11.60
CA ASN A 31 19.89 -12.80 11.34
C ASN A 31 21.27 -12.99 11.99
N SER A 32 21.63 -14.20 12.43
CA SER A 32 22.92 -14.47 13.09
C SER A 32 24.11 -14.61 12.12
N GLY A 33 23.87 -14.60 10.80
CA GLY A 33 24.89 -14.70 9.76
C GLY A 33 25.27 -16.13 9.37
N ALA A 34 25.97 -16.25 8.23
CA ALA A 34 26.14 -17.51 7.48
C ALA A 34 26.72 -18.68 8.28
N GLN A 35 27.49 -18.42 9.33
CA GLN A 35 28.07 -19.45 10.20
C GLN A 35 27.04 -20.12 11.12
N TRP A 36 25.94 -19.42 11.43
CA TRP A 36 25.00 -19.76 12.50
C TRP A 36 23.57 -20.10 12.00
N GLY A 37 23.32 -19.88 10.71
CA GLY A 37 22.04 -20.14 10.05
C GLY A 37 21.43 -18.85 9.49
N ASP A 38 21.13 -18.86 8.19
CA ASP A 38 20.58 -17.70 7.45
C ASP A 38 19.13 -17.93 6.99
N SER A 39 18.41 -18.93 7.54
CA SER A 39 17.01 -19.17 7.19
C SER A 39 16.26 -19.89 8.31
N ALA A 40 14.98 -19.59 8.44
CA ALA A 40 14.04 -20.27 9.33
C ALA A 40 12.71 -20.54 8.59
N LYS A 41 11.85 -21.41 9.13
CA LYS A 41 10.60 -21.77 8.45
C LYS A 41 9.51 -22.12 9.45
N ARG A 42 8.28 -21.65 9.25
CA ARG A 42 7.13 -21.95 10.13
C ARG A 42 7.37 -21.56 11.59
N ILE A 43 8.01 -20.42 11.80
CA ILE A 43 8.07 -19.79 13.12
C ILE A 43 6.73 -19.10 13.39
N THR A 44 6.19 -19.33 14.59
CA THR A 44 4.99 -18.66 15.09
C THR A 44 5.35 -17.83 16.32
N VAL A 45 4.96 -16.57 16.34
CA VAL A 45 5.08 -15.69 17.51
C VAL A 45 3.71 -15.16 17.89
N ARG A 46 3.34 -15.31 19.16
CA ARG A 46 2.06 -14.92 19.72
C ARG A 46 2.23 -14.07 20.97
N ASN A 47 1.32 -13.11 21.16
CA ASN A 47 1.21 -12.33 22.40
C ASN A 47 2.55 -11.74 22.85
N HIS A 48 3.22 -11.06 21.92
CA HIS A 48 4.58 -10.56 22.14
C HIS A 48 4.61 -9.04 22.13
N VAL A 49 5.30 -8.45 23.11
CA VAL A 49 5.54 -7.01 23.17
C VAL A 49 7.04 -6.75 23.19
N CYS A 50 7.51 -6.00 22.20
CA CYS A 50 8.93 -5.75 21.99
C CYS A 50 9.17 -4.31 21.56
N SER A 51 10.43 -3.84 21.63
CA SER A 51 10.79 -2.54 21.05
C SER A 51 11.35 -2.63 19.63
N TRP A 52 11.62 -3.86 19.16
CA TRP A 52 12.19 -4.14 17.86
C TRP A 52 11.92 -5.59 17.48
N PHE A 53 11.45 -5.81 16.25
CA PHE A 53 11.14 -7.11 15.69
C PHE A 53 11.61 -7.19 14.24
N THR A 54 12.61 -8.03 13.95
CA THR A 54 13.09 -8.28 12.59
C THR A 54 13.03 -9.76 12.24
N ALA A 55 12.35 -10.06 11.14
CA ALA A 55 12.24 -11.39 10.58
C ALA A 55 12.20 -11.29 9.05
N ASN A 56 13.20 -10.64 8.46
CA ASN A 56 13.31 -10.39 7.02
C ASN A 56 14.33 -11.29 6.31
N THR A 57 15.19 -11.98 7.04
CA THR A 57 16.27 -12.80 6.47
C THR A 57 15.80 -14.24 6.23
N LYS A 58 15.34 -14.50 5.00
CA LYS A 58 14.95 -15.84 4.48
C LYS A 58 14.10 -16.68 5.44
N ILE A 59 13.19 -16.05 6.18
CA ILE A 59 12.17 -16.75 6.96
C ILE A 59 10.97 -17.07 6.08
N THR A 60 10.57 -18.33 6.04
CA THR A 60 9.43 -18.81 5.24
C THR A 60 8.25 -19.14 6.16
N ASP A 61 7.02 -18.83 5.77
CA ASP A 61 5.78 -19.14 6.51
C ASP A 61 5.76 -18.62 7.96
N LEU A 62 6.30 -17.41 8.20
CA LEU A 62 6.19 -16.72 9.50
C LEU A 62 4.72 -16.50 9.88
N THR A 63 4.35 -16.76 11.13
CA THR A 63 3.03 -16.40 11.68
C THR A 63 3.21 -15.46 12.87
N LEU A 64 2.62 -14.27 12.83
CA LEU A 64 2.56 -13.34 13.96
C LEU A 64 1.09 -13.13 14.35
N GLU A 65 0.78 -13.31 15.63
CA GLU A 65 -0.55 -13.03 16.19
C GLU A 65 -0.40 -12.17 17.44
N ASN A 66 -1.08 -11.01 17.48
CA ASN A 66 -1.07 -10.13 18.65
C ASN A 66 0.37 -9.72 19.06
N VAL A 67 1.15 -9.23 18.09
CA VAL A 67 2.53 -8.77 18.29
C VAL A 67 2.58 -7.25 18.20
N HIS A 68 3.06 -6.60 19.26
CA HIS A 68 3.12 -5.15 19.39
C HIS A 68 4.56 -4.67 19.52
N VAL A 69 5.01 -3.90 18.53
CA VAL A 69 6.31 -3.25 18.55
C VAL A 69 6.15 -1.80 18.96
N VAL A 70 6.74 -1.42 20.09
CA VAL A 70 6.63 -0.07 20.67
C VAL A 70 7.96 0.68 20.58
N PRO A 71 7.97 1.96 20.17
CA PRO A 71 9.18 2.76 20.16
C PRO A 71 9.87 2.81 21.52
N ARG A 72 11.20 2.70 21.51
CA ARG A 72 12.05 2.90 22.69
C ARG A 72 13.11 3.96 22.39
N PRO A 73 13.02 5.17 22.98
CA PRO A 73 13.90 6.30 22.64
C PRO A 73 15.40 6.01 22.74
N THR A 74 15.81 5.14 23.65
CA THR A 74 17.22 4.82 23.90
C THR A 74 17.77 3.65 23.06
N PHE A 75 16.94 3.00 22.23
CA PHE A 75 17.36 1.83 21.45
C PHE A 75 16.84 1.89 20.02
N ASP A 76 15.52 1.73 19.84
CA ASP A 76 14.86 1.85 18.55
C ASP A 76 13.71 2.87 18.67
N PRO A 77 13.97 4.15 18.38
CA PRO A 77 12.95 5.19 18.43
C PRO A 77 11.89 5.01 17.33
N ALA A 78 12.09 4.14 16.34
CA ALA A 78 11.14 3.91 15.27
C ALA A 78 10.10 2.82 15.61
N GLY A 79 10.38 1.93 16.58
CA GLY A 79 9.48 0.80 16.89
C GLY A 79 9.30 -0.14 15.68
N THR A 80 10.41 -0.73 15.25
CA THR A 80 10.57 -1.42 13.96
C THR A 80 9.99 -2.82 13.94
N LEU A 81 9.06 -3.07 13.03
CA LEU A 81 8.60 -4.40 12.61
C LEU A 81 8.96 -4.64 11.14
N VAL A 82 9.84 -5.61 10.86
CA VAL A 82 10.16 -6.00 9.47
C VAL A 82 9.92 -7.49 9.27
N ILE A 83 9.23 -7.84 8.19
CA ILE A 83 8.94 -9.23 7.83
C ILE A 83 9.47 -9.58 6.42
N ASN A 84 9.64 -10.87 6.16
CA ASN A 84 9.95 -11.41 4.85
C ASN A 84 8.68 -11.81 4.10
N ALA A 85 8.55 -11.39 2.84
CA ALA A 85 7.44 -11.74 1.95
C ALA A 85 7.58 -13.14 1.37
N ASP A 86 7.49 -14.14 2.25
CA ASP A 86 7.65 -15.55 1.90
C ASP A 86 6.60 -16.40 2.65
N GLY A 87 5.32 -16.11 2.41
CA GLY A 87 4.18 -16.77 3.05
C GLY A 87 3.80 -16.24 4.44
N ALA A 88 4.34 -15.10 4.86
CA ALA A 88 4.11 -14.55 6.19
C ALA A 88 2.63 -14.20 6.44
N GLN A 89 2.11 -14.52 7.64
CA GLN A 89 0.74 -14.25 8.08
C GLN A 89 0.77 -13.43 9.36
N LEU A 90 0.21 -12.22 9.33
CA LEU A 90 0.13 -11.33 10.48
C LEU A 90 -1.34 -11.12 10.85
N ARG A 91 -1.65 -11.18 12.15
CA ARG A 91 -2.96 -10.87 12.69
C ARG A 91 -2.88 -10.05 13.96
N GLY A 92 -3.58 -8.92 14.03
CA GLY A 92 -3.68 -8.13 15.26
C GLY A 92 -2.36 -7.49 15.70
N CYS A 93 -1.42 -7.28 14.77
CA CYS A 93 -0.11 -6.72 15.09
C CYS A 93 -0.11 -5.18 15.01
N SER A 94 0.80 -4.53 15.72
CA SER A 94 1.02 -3.08 15.59
C SER A 94 2.48 -2.66 15.67
N ALA A 95 2.83 -1.57 14.99
CA ALA A 95 4.16 -0.97 15.03
C ALA A 95 4.17 0.50 14.58
N SER A 96 5.15 1.28 15.03
CA SER A 96 5.41 2.66 14.54
C SER A 96 6.36 2.70 13.34
N PHE A 97 6.93 1.56 12.95
CA PHE A 97 7.53 1.38 11.64
C PHE A 97 7.23 -0.04 11.19
N PHE A 98 6.72 -0.18 9.97
CA PHE A 98 6.45 -1.49 9.39
C PHE A 98 6.96 -1.57 7.96
N ALA A 99 7.68 -2.66 7.65
CA ALA A 99 8.16 -2.93 6.32
C ALA A 99 8.08 -4.42 5.95
N VAL A 100 7.78 -4.66 4.69
CA VAL A 100 7.81 -5.97 4.05
C VAL A 100 9.00 -6.01 3.11
N ALA A 101 9.97 -6.87 3.42
CA ALA A 101 11.14 -7.15 2.60
C ALA A 101 11.00 -8.50 1.89
N GLN A 102 11.93 -8.86 1.01
CA GLN A 102 11.98 -10.20 0.44
C GLN A 102 13.43 -10.65 0.22
N GLN A 103 13.83 -11.73 0.90
CA GLN A 103 15.13 -12.38 0.72
C GLN A 103 15.02 -13.86 0.35
N SER A 104 13.80 -14.40 0.31
CA SER A 104 13.50 -15.76 -0.16
C SER A 104 12.13 -15.81 -0.84
N ALA A 105 11.83 -16.93 -1.50
CA ALA A 105 10.57 -17.18 -2.20
C ALA A 105 10.30 -18.70 -2.21
N ARG A 106 10.22 -19.31 -1.03
CA ARG A 106 10.04 -20.76 -0.86
C ARG A 106 8.56 -21.14 -0.67
N SER A 107 7.76 -20.25 -0.10
CA SER A 107 6.33 -20.44 0.11
C SER A 107 5.56 -20.09 -1.15
N THR A 108 4.51 -20.88 -1.42
CA THR A 108 3.51 -20.57 -2.46
C THR A 108 2.36 -19.73 -1.91
N ARG A 109 2.35 -19.44 -0.60
CA ARG A 109 1.30 -18.67 0.06
C ARG A 109 1.55 -17.17 -0.15
N PRO A 110 0.48 -16.36 -0.31
CA PRO A 110 0.63 -14.92 -0.27
C PRO A 110 1.08 -14.47 1.12
N THR A 111 1.74 -13.31 1.19
CA THR A 111 1.95 -12.62 2.46
C THR A 111 0.70 -11.85 2.83
N THR A 112 0.11 -12.14 3.99
CA THR A 112 -1.18 -11.55 4.41
C THR A 112 -1.04 -10.86 5.76
N VAL A 113 -1.55 -9.64 5.84
CA VAL A 113 -1.51 -8.79 7.04
C VAL A 113 -2.94 -8.37 7.36
N THR A 114 -3.49 -8.88 8.46
CA THR A 114 -4.93 -8.82 8.76
C THR A 114 -5.20 -8.19 10.12
N ASP A 115 -6.17 -7.29 10.21
CA ASP A 115 -6.58 -6.67 11.49
C ASP A 115 -5.40 -5.97 12.22
N CYS A 116 -4.43 -5.43 11.48
CA CYS A 116 -3.23 -4.77 12.04
C CYS A 116 -3.34 -3.24 12.05
N ALA A 117 -2.47 -2.56 12.79
CA ALA A 117 -2.40 -1.10 12.84
C ALA A 117 -0.96 -0.59 12.81
N PHE A 118 -0.62 0.30 11.86
CA PHE A 118 0.71 0.86 11.71
C PHE A 118 0.68 2.38 11.62
N ASP A 119 1.48 3.05 12.44
CA ASP A 119 1.66 4.50 12.40
C ASP A 119 2.99 4.82 11.73
N LEU A 120 2.96 5.12 10.43
CA LEU A 120 4.17 5.06 9.61
C LEU A 120 4.95 6.37 9.64
N PRO A 121 6.30 6.33 9.69
CA PRO A 121 7.12 7.52 9.55
C PRO A 121 7.03 8.05 8.11
N LYS A 122 7.15 9.37 7.96
CA LYS A 122 7.21 10.06 6.68
C LYS A 122 8.21 9.40 5.73
N ALA A 123 7.81 9.21 4.47
CA ALA A 123 8.63 8.67 3.38
C ALA A 123 9.24 7.28 3.63
N SER A 124 8.76 6.53 4.62
CA SER A 124 9.21 5.15 4.86
C SER A 124 8.77 4.19 3.76
N VAL A 125 9.55 3.13 3.54
CA VAL A 125 9.29 2.10 2.52
C VAL A 125 8.55 0.93 3.17
N LEU A 126 7.25 0.85 2.90
CA LEU A 126 6.36 -0.19 3.44
C LEU A 126 6.52 -1.53 2.69
N VAL A 127 6.67 -1.50 1.36
CA VAL A 127 6.99 -2.72 0.58
C VAL A 127 8.29 -2.46 -0.18
N GLN A 128 9.35 -3.18 0.17
CA GLN A 128 10.70 -2.93 -0.31
C GLN A 128 10.98 -3.56 -1.68
N THR A 129 12.03 -3.12 -2.37
CA THR A 129 12.62 -3.88 -3.47
C THR A 129 13.50 -4.99 -2.89
N PRO A 130 13.49 -6.22 -3.44
CA PRO A 130 12.82 -6.64 -4.67
C PRO A 130 11.53 -7.45 -4.41
N VAL A 131 10.63 -7.02 -3.51
CA VAL A 131 9.41 -7.80 -3.19
C VAL A 131 8.59 -8.06 -4.47
N THR A 132 8.54 -9.32 -4.87
CA THR A 132 7.81 -9.86 -6.04
C THR A 132 6.61 -10.70 -5.61
N ALA A 133 6.63 -11.23 -4.38
CA ALA A 133 5.52 -11.99 -3.83
C ALA A 133 4.26 -11.10 -3.64
N PRO A 134 3.05 -11.64 -3.79
CA PRO A 134 1.82 -10.93 -3.46
C PRO A 134 1.76 -10.53 -1.98
N VAL A 135 1.40 -9.27 -1.72
CA VAL A 135 1.16 -8.75 -0.36
C VAL A 135 -0.30 -8.30 -0.25
N HIS A 136 -1.02 -8.84 0.73
CA HIS A 136 -2.44 -8.56 0.96
C HIS A 136 -2.68 -8.00 2.35
N PHE A 137 -3.13 -6.75 2.40
CA PHE A 137 -3.61 -6.08 3.61
C PHE A 137 -5.12 -6.24 3.72
N VAL A 138 -5.60 -6.67 4.89
CA VAL A 138 -7.03 -6.89 5.19
C VAL A 138 -7.37 -6.18 6.48
N ARG A 139 -8.37 -5.28 6.48
CA ARG A 139 -8.81 -4.52 7.66
C ARG A 139 -7.65 -3.90 8.45
N THR A 140 -6.63 -3.47 7.73
CA THR A 140 -5.42 -2.89 8.31
C THR A 140 -5.52 -1.37 8.30
N THR A 141 -5.11 -0.75 9.40
CA THR A 141 -5.06 0.71 9.51
C THR A 141 -3.63 1.21 9.33
N PHE A 142 -3.45 2.17 8.44
CA PHE A 142 -2.22 2.94 8.26
C PHE A 142 -2.49 4.40 8.59
N THR A 143 -1.76 4.95 9.56
CA THR A 143 -1.74 6.38 9.88
C THR A 143 -0.38 6.99 9.57
N GLY A 144 -0.30 8.32 9.61
CA GLY A 144 0.95 9.04 9.36
C GLY A 144 1.41 9.01 7.90
N LEU A 145 0.53 8.64 6.95
CA LEU A 145 0.90 8.53 5.55
C LEU A 145 1.32 9.90 4.99
N ASP A 146 2.60 10.02 4.64
CA ASP A 146 3.23 11.19 4.03
C ASP A 146 4.38 10.74 3.13
N GLY A 147 4.05 10.44 1.87
CA GLY A 147 5.05 10.04 0.85
C GLY A 147 5.59 8.62 1.01
N ASN A 148 4.92 7.76 1.77
CA ASN A 148 5.31 6.36 1.95
C ASN A 148 5.34 5.60 0.62
N LEU A 149 6.11 4.52 0.58
CA LEU A 149 6.51 3.88 -0.69
C LEU A 149 6.18 2.39 -0.69
N LEU A 150 5.52 1.92 -1.76
CA LEU A 150 5.40 0.51 -2.13
C LEU A 150 6.29 0.23 -3.35
N ARG A 151 7.58 -0.01 -3.13
CA ARG A 151 8.57 -0.15 -4.22
C ARG A 151 8.64 -1.53 -4.87
N GLY A 152 8.12 -2.56 -4.21
CA GLY A 152 8.07 -3.93 -4.73
C GLY A 152 7.39 -4.01 -6.12
N SER A 153 7.69 -5.06 -6.88
CA SER A 153 7.04 -5.36 -8.17
C SER A 153 5.87 -6.33 -8.07
N GLY A 154 5.76 -7.05 -6.97
CA GLY A 154 4.62 -7.92 -6.68
C GLY A 154 3.30 -7.14 -6.59
N PRO A 155 2.16 -7.81 -6.79
CA PRO A 155 0.85 -7.20 -6.61
C PRO A 155 0.59 -6.87 -5.14
N VAL A 156 -0.09 -5.75 -4.89
CA VAL A 156 -0.52 -5.34 -3.54
C VAL A 156 -2.04 -5.18 -3.51
N ARG A 157 -2.69 -5.84 -2.55
CA ARG A 157 -4.14 -5.71 -2.35
C ARG A 157 -4.44 -5.09 -0.98
N PHE A 158 -5.39 -4.17 -0.97
CA PHE A 158 -6.02 -3.61 0.23
C PHE A 158 -7.49 -4.03 0.23
N THR A 159 -7.93 -4.75 1.26
CA THR A 159 -9.33 -5.10 1.48
C THR A 159 -9.79 -4.47 2.80
N ASP A 160 -10.79 -3.61 2.76
CA ASP A 160 -11.36 -2.91 3.92
C ASP A 160 -10.31 -2.18 4.79
N CYS A 161 -9.23 -1.69 4.17
CA CYS A 161 -8.17 -0.99 4.88
C CYS A 161 -8.49 0.49 5.08
N ARG A 162 -7.95 1.07 6.15
CA ARG A 162 -8.00 2.52 6.41
C ARG A 162 -6.61 3.11 6.19
N LEU A 163 -6.48 3.99 5.21
CA LEU A 163 -5.25 4.71 4.89
C LEU A 163 -5.47 6.19 5.20
N ALA A 164 -4.75 6.72 6.19
CA ALA A 164 -4.92 8.10 6.66
C ALA A 164 -3.60 8.87 6.60
N GLY A 165 -3.65 10.02 5.93
CA GLY A 165 -2.58 11.02 5.90
C GLY A 165 -3.02 12.33 6.56
N ALA A 166 -2.57 13.44 6.01
CA ALA A 166 -2.96 14.80 6.38
C ALA A 166 -3.10 15.67 5.12
N PRO A 167 -3.85 16.79 5.14
CA PRO A 167 -4.12 17.60 3.95
C PRO A 167 -2.89 18.07 3.16
N GLN A 168 -1.75 18.22 3.85
CA GLN A 168 -0.45 18.62 3.30
C GLN A 168 0.54 17.46 3.14
N ALA A 169 0.11 16.22 3.39
CA ALA A 169 0.96 15.05 3.25
C ALA A 169 1.15 14.69 1.77
N ALA A 170 2.30 14.13 1.41
CA ALA A 170 2.51 13.56 0.08
C ALA A 170 1.71 12.25 -0.08
N PRO A 171 1.23 11.93 -1.30
CA PRO A 171 0.50 10.69 -1.55
C PRO A 171 1.36 9.44 -1.36
N LEU A 172 0.72 8.29 -1.13
CA LEU A 172 1.35 6.98 -1.16
C LEU A 172 1.85 6.69 -2.58
N VAL A 173 3.16 6.44 -2.73
CA VAL A 173 3.78 6.18 -4.04
C VAL A 173 3.89 4.67 -4.26
N VAL A 174 3.32 4.22 -5.37
CA VAL A 174 3.16 2.79 -5.66
C VAL A 174 3.96 2.41 -6.90
N GLY A 175 4.92 1.51 -6.73
CA GLY A 175 5.66 0.84 -7.81
C GLY A 175 5.16 -0.57 -8.14
N ALA A 176 4.28 -1.15 -7.31
CA ALA A 176 3.67 -2.48 -7.55
C ALA A 176 3.07 -2.58 -8.96
N SER A 177 3.23 -3.74 -9.61
CA SER A 177 2.67 -3.96 -10.96
C SER A 177 1.14 -3.90 -10.97
N GLU A 178 0.51 -4.29 -9.87
CA GLU A 178 -0.93 -4.19 -9.67
C GLU A 178 -1.22 -3.72 -8.24
N VAL A 179 -2.14 -2.77 -8.11
CA VAL A 179 -2.75 -2.37 -6.84
C VAL A 179 -4.26 -2.53 -6.91
N THR A 180 -4.83 -3.21 -5.92
CA THR A 180 -6.28 -3.32 -5.76
C THR A 180 -6.70 -2.72 -4.44
N VAL A 181 -7.71 -1.84 -4.47
CA VAL A 181 -8.42 -1.32 -3.30
C VAL A 181 -9.87 -1.79 -3.39
N ASP A 182 -10.27 -2.59 -2.41
CA ASP A 182 -11.58 -3.24 -2.34
C ASP A 182 -12.21 -2.88 -0.99
N GLY A 183 -13.13 -1.92 -1.00
CA GLY A 183 -13.69 -1.32 0.21
C GLY A 183 -12.70 -0.42 0.96
N GLY A 184 -13.02 -0.12 2.22
CA GLY A 184 -12.18 0.70 3.10
C GLY A 184 -12.22 2.21 2.80
N SER A 185 -11.23 2.93 3.33
CA SER A 185 -11.17 4.39 3.23
C SER A 185 -9.75 4.94 3.04
N LEU A 186 -9.61 5.94 2.16
CA LEU A 186 -8.42 6.76 2.01
C LEU A 186 -8.79 8.20 2.42
N THR A 187 -8.20 8.72 3.49
CA THR A 187 -8.50 10.07 4.00
C THR A 187 -7.25 10.92 4.04
N ASP A 188 -7.34 12.11 3.44
CA ASP A 188 -6.25 13.09 3.36
C ASP A 188 -4.92 12.49 2.90
N THR A 189 -5.04 11.58 1.93
CA THR A 189 -3.93 10.91 1.28
C THR A 189 -4.30 10.69 -0.19
N GLY A 190 -3.50 9.94 -0.91
CA GLY A 190 -3.81 9.54 -2.28
C GLY A 190 -2.89 8.42 -2.72
N ILE A 191 -3.20 7.82 -3.87
CA ILE A 191 -2.32 6.85 -4.52
C ILE A 191 -1.71 7.51 -5.76
N ALA A 192 -0.38 7.54 -5.80
CA ALA A 192 0.41 7.97 -6.93
C ALA A 192 1.14 6.76 -7.53
N LEU A 193 0.66 6.28 -8.67
CA LEU A 193 1.35 5.24 -9.44
C LEU A 193 2.65 5.80 -10.02
N SER A 194 3.78 5.18 -9.70
CA SER A 194 5.10 5.68 -10.12
C SER A 194 5.37 5.50 -11.62
N ALA A 195 4.62 4.62 -12.28
CA ALA A 195 4.74 4.26 -13.68
C ALA A 195 6.17 3.86 -14.08
N VAL A 196 6.91 3.25 -13.13
CA VAL A 196 8.26 2.67 -13.35
C VAL A 196 8.23 1.39 -14.19
N ARG A 197 7.02 0.87 -14.43
CA ARG A 197 6.67 -0.31 -15.23
C ARG A 197 5.21 -0.18 -15.63
N ASP A 198 4.72 -1.07 -16.49
CA ASP A 198 3.28 -1.16 -16.72
C ASP A 198 2.58 -1.46 -15.38
N GLN A 199 1.57 -0.65 -15.06
CA GLN A 199 0.85 -0.73 -13.80
C GLN A 199 -0.66 -0.81 -14.01
N ARG A 200 -1.32 -1.51 -13.10
CA ARG A 200 -2.77 -1.53 -12.99
C ARG A 200 -3.20 -1.05 -11.62
N ILE A 201 -4.23 -0.22 -11.58
CA ILE A 201 -4.96 0.09 -10.36
C ILE A 201 -6.43 -0.26 -10.52
N SER A 202 -6.96 -0.99 -9.54
CA SER A 202 -8.39 -1.24 -9.40
C SER A 202 -8.89 -0.66 -8.09
N VAL A 203 -9.94 0.16 -8.12
CA VAL A 203 -10.58 0.73 -6.93
C VAL A 203 -12.07 0.46 -7.00
N GLY A 204 -12.62 -0.21 -6.00
CA GLY A 204 -14.05 -0.44 -5.89
C GLY A 204 -14.49 -1.06 -4.57
N GLY A 205 -15.56 -1.85 -4.59
CA GLY A 205 -16.13 -2.48 -3.40
C GLY A 205 -16.68 -1.48 -2.38
N GLY A 206 -17.14 -0.31 -2.84
CA GLY A 206 -17.65 0.76 -1.99
C GLY A 206 -16.57 1.63 -1.33
N ALA A 207 -15.30 1.52 -1.77
CA ALA A 207 -14.17 2.28 -1.26
C ALA A 207 -14.47 3.80 -1.20
N ALA A 208 -14.10 4.42 -0.08
CA ALA A 208 -14.34 5.84 0.18
C ALA A 208 -13.03 6.64 0.15
N LEU A 209 -12.89 7.54 -0.81
CA LEU A 209 -11.72 8.41 -0.95
C LEU A 209 -12.13 9.85 -0.58
N SER A 210 -11.53 10.44 0.44
CA SER A 210 -11.94 11.77 0.92
C SER A 210 -10.77 12.68 1.24
N GLY A 211 -11.00 13.98 1.15
CA GLY A 211 -10.06 14.99 1.63
C GLY A 211 -9.18 15.55 0.52
N THR A 212 -7.92 15.85 0.85
CA THR A 212 -6.90 16.37 -0.09
C THR A 212 -5.50 15.85 0.26
N ASN A 213 -4.48 16.30 -0.46
CA ASN A 213 -3.08 16.03 -0.14
C ASN A 213 -2.20 17.12 -0.80
N ALA A 214 -0.89 17.12 -0.51
CA ALA A 214 0.05 18.09 -1.10
C ALA A 214 0.07 18.05 -2.63
N ALA A 215 -0.26 16.89 -3.22
CA ALA A 215 -0.31 16.74 -4.67
C ALA A 215 -1.66 17.17 -5.26
N LYS A 216 -2.66 17.53 -4.46
CA LYS A 216 -4.04 17.87 -4.89
C LYS A 216 -4.65 16.82 -5.80
N ALA A 217 -4.40 15.53 -5.54
CA ALA A 217 -4.98 14.43 -6.31
C ALA A 217 -5.14 13.16 -5.48
N LEU A 218 -6.36 12.60 -5.41
CA LEU A 218 -6.63 11.37 -4.65
C LEU A 218 -6.10 10.13 -5.39
N LEU A 219 -6.26 10.09 -6.72
CA LEU A 219 -5.65 9.08 -7.59
C LEU A 219 -4.82 9.79 -8.67
N SER A 220 -3.57 9.36 -8.87
CA SER A 220 -2.70 9.98 -9.86
C SER A 220 -1.59 9.05 -10.32
N ARG A 221 -0.88 9.46 -11.37
CA ARG A 221 0.36 8.83 -11.82
C ARG A 221 1.48 9.84 -11.96
N THR A 222 2.72 9.37 -11.87
CA THR A 222 3.92 10.16 -12.14
C THR A 222 4.00 10.50 -13.63
N ALA A 223 4.27 11.78 -13.91
CA ALA A 223 4.41 12.33 -15.25
C ALA A 223 5.68 11.85 -15.97
N GLY A 224 5.71 11.99 -17.30
CA GLY A 224 6.93 11.83 -18.11
C GLY A 224 7.47 10.40 -18.28
N THR A 225 6.70 9.38 -17.89
CA THR A 225 7.10 7.98 -18.05
C THR A 225 6.42 7.33 -19.26
N GLY A 226 7.10 6.37 -19.90
CA GLY A 226 6.60 5.64 -21.08
C GLY A 226 5.71 4.44 -20.78
N ALA A 227 5.57 4.06 -19.50
CA ALA A 227 4.80 2.89 -19.10
C ALA A 227 3.28 3.08 -19.27
N THR A 228 2.59 1.98 -19.55
CA THR A 228 1.13 1.95 -19.64
C THR A 228 0.53 1.85 -18.25
N VAL A 229 -0.43 2.72 -17.94
CA VAL A 229 -1.23 2.62 -16.72
C VAL A 229 -2.67 2.23 -17.07
N THR A 230 -3.16 1.15 -16.47
CA THR A 230 -4.55 0.71 -16.56
C THR A 230 -5.30 1.10 -15.29
N TRP A 231 -6.45 1.78 -15.45
CA TRP A 231 -7.30 2.26 -14.37
C TRP A 231 -8.65 1.57 -14.47
N ASP A 232 -9.03 0.84 -13.43
CA ASP A 232 -10.34 0.20 -13.30
C ASP A 232 -11.02 0.73 -12.04
N LEU A 233 -11.84 1.76 -12.22
CA LEU A 233 -12.54 2.45 -11.14
C LEU A 233 -14.02 2.11 -11.22
N ALA A 234 -14.56 1.46 -10.20
CA ALA A 234 -15.98 1.10 -10.18
C ALA A 234 -16.51 1.08 -8.76
N ASP A 235 -17.78 1.44 -8.55
CA ASP A 235 -18.42 1.37 -7.24
C ASP A 235 -17.56 2.02 -6.12
N LEU A 236 -17.12 3.27 -6.34
CA LEU A 236 -16.36 4.05 -5.38
C LEU A 236 -17.08 5.36 -5.06
N ARG A 237 -16.82 5.89 -3.86
CA ARG A 237 -17.25 7.21 -3.43
C ARG A 237 -16.03 8.09 -3.25
N SER A 238 -16.02 9.27 -3.87
CA SER A 238 -14.93 10.21 -3.73
C SER A 238 -15.42 11.62 -3.44
N SER A 239 -14.88 12.24 -2.39
CA SER A 239 -15.23 13.61 -1.96
C SER A 239 -13.97 14.44 -1.81
N ALA A 240 -13.79 15.44 -2.67
CA ALA A 240 -12.63 16.32 -2.60
C ALA A 240 -12.82 17.40 -1.52
N ALA A 241 -11.77 17.77 -0.80
CA ALA A 241 -11.86 18.82 0.23
C ALA A 241 -12.02 20.23 -0.34
N ASP A 242 -11.57 20.46 -1.57
CA ASP A 242 -11.58 21.75 -2.25
C ASP A 242 -11.70 21.56 -3.77
N ALA A 243 -11.99 22.65 -4.50
CA ALA A 243 -12.18 22.65 -5.95
C ALA A 243 -10.91 22.27 -6.74
N ASP A 244 -9.73 22.45 -6.15
CA ASP A 244 -8.45 22.17 -6.80
C ASP A 244 -8.05 20.69 -6.71
N THR A 245 -8.61 19.97 -5.73
CA THR A 245 -8.32 18.55 -5.52
C THR A 245 -8.97 17.71 -6.60
N ALA A 246 -8.13 16.99 -7.36
CA ALA A 246 -8.59 16.07 -8.37
C ALA A 246 -8.99 14.71 -7.77
N HIS A 247 -10.15 14.17 -8.13
CA HIS A 247 -10.46 12.77 -7.84
C HIS A 247 -9.49 11.84 -8.56
N VAL A 248 -9.24 12.14 -9.83
CA VAL A 248 -8.22 11.48 -10.65
C VAL A 248 -7.44 12.55 -11.43
N ARG A 249 -6.11 12.45 -11.40
CA ARG A 249 -5.20 13.26 -12.21
C ARG A 249 -4.36 12.38 -13.15
N VAL A 250 -4.66 12.49 -14.44
CA VAL A 250 -3.92 11.88 -15.55
C VAL A 250 -3.64 12.94 -16.61
N THR A 251 -2.41 13.45 -16.64
CA THR A 251 -2.04 14.58 -17.51
C THR A 251 -1.21 14.18 -18.72
N ASP A 252 -0.51 13.04 -18.66
CA ASP A 252 0.30 12.52 -19.76
C ASP A 252 0.34 10.97 -19.74
N GLY A 253 1.20 10.40 -20.60
CA GLY A 253 1.53 8.98 -20.66
C GLY A 253 0.49 8.14 -21.37
N ARG A 254 0.74 6.82 -21.45
CA ARG A 254 -0.18 5.87 -22.06
C ARG A 254 -1.16 5.33 -21.01
N ASN A 255 -2.46 5.47 -21.24
CA ASN A 255 -3.49 5.14 -20.26
C ASN A 255 -4.63 4.31 -20.86
N ARG A 256 -5.10 3.31 -20.12
CA ARG A 256 -6.37 2.62 -20.36
C ARG A 256 -7.27 2.93 -19.17
N TYR A 257 -8.14 3.91 -19.32
CA TYR A 257 -8.97 4.40 -18.22
C TYR A 257 -10.40 3.91 -18.34
N THR A 258 -10.91 3.32 -17.26
CA THR A 258 -12.31 2.96 -17.10
C THR A 258 -12.79 3.44 -15.73
N ALA A 259 -13.83 4.28 -15.72
CA ALA A 259 -14.61 4.62 -14.55
C ALA A 259 -16.09 4.34 -14.82
N VAL A 260 -16.70 3.47 -14.02
CA VAL A 260 -18.11 3.08 -14.16
C VAL A 260 -18.82 3.14 -12.82
N GLY A 261 -19.90 3.91 -12.70
CA GLY A 261 -20.70 3.92 -11.48
C GLY A 261 -20.08 4.64 -10.28
N ALA A 262 -19.04 5.45 -10.50
CA ALA A 262 -18.41 6.21 -9.42
C ALA A 262 -19.30 7.37 -8.94
N ARG A 263 -19.24 7.69 -7.65
CA ARG A 263 -19.92 8.85 -7.05
C ARG A 263 -18.88 9.87 -6.61
N LEU A 264 -18.90 11.04 -7.22
CA LEU A 264 -17.90 12.09 -7.06
C LEU A 264 -18.57 13.37 -6.54
N THR A 265 -17.97 14.00 -5.53
CA THR A 265 -18.48 15.22 -4.90
C THR A 265 -17.39 16.27 -4.76
N GLY A 266 -17.68 17.49 -5.21
CA GLY A 266 -16.75 18.62 -5.22
C GLY A 266 -15.55 18.40 -6.15
N GLY A 267 -14.49 19.19 -5.96
CA GLY A 267 -13.22 18.99 -6.66
C GLY A 267 -13.31 19.00 -8.18
N ARG A 268 -12.47 18.17 -8.82
CA ARG A 268 -12.34 18.12 -10.27
C ARG A 268 -11.94 16.76 -10.83
N LEU A 269 -12.23 16.56 -12.11
CA LEU A 269 -11.59 15.55 -12.94
C LEU A 269 -10.46 16.20 -13.75
N SER A 270 -9.25 15.66 -13.62
CA SER A 270 -8.06 16.16 -14.33
C SER A 270 -7.55 15.09 -15.30
N LEU A 271 -8.34 14.82 -16.33
CA LEU A 271 -8.02 13.87 -17.41
C LEU A 271 -7.67 14.68 -18.66
N ALA A 272 -6.39 14.92 -18.91
CA ALA A 272 -5.94 15.79 -20.01
C ALA A 272 -5.98 15.05 -21.36
N ALA A 273 -6.30 15.78 -22.44
CA ALA A 273 -6.40 15.19 -23.78
C ALA A 273 -5.11 14.48 -24.24
N ASP A 274 -3.94 15.03 -23.91
CA ASP A 274 -2.64 14.48 -24.29
C ASP A 274 -2.39 13.08 -23.71
N ALA A 275 -2.99 12.76 -22.56
CA ALA A 275 -2.91 11.44 -21.92
C ALA A 275 -3.74 10.36 -22.64
N PHE A 276 -4.66 10.76 -23.52
CA PHE A 276 -5.64 9.89 -24.19
C PHE A 276 -5.49 9.90 -25.72
N THR A 277 -4.25 10.06 -26.19
CA THR A 277 -3.87 9.99 -27.60
C THR A 277 -3.32 8.61 -27.98
N GLY A 278 -3.14 8.34 -29.29
CA GLY A 278 -2.53 7.12 -29.77
C GLY A 278 -3.29 5.85 -29.38
N THR A 279 -2.64 4.97 -28.61
CA THR A 279 -3.21 3.69 -28.12
C THR A 279 -3.89 3.80 -26.77
N SER A 280 -4.00 5.01 -26.20
CA SER A 280 -4.74 5.24 -24.95
C SER A 280 -6.26 5.22 -25.19
N SER A 281 -7.02 4.95 -24.13
CA SER A 281 -8.48 4.97 -24.15
C SER A 281 -9.05 5.50 -22.83
N LEU A 282 -10.25 6.08 -22.90
CA LEU A 282 -10.98 6.61 -21.75
C LEU A 282 -12.45 6.22 -21.87
N LEU A 283 -12.96 5.53 -20.86
CA LEU A 283 -14.39 5.35 -20.60
C LEU A 283 -14.71 5.91 -19.21
N HIS A 284 -15.60 6.89 -19.14
CA HIS A 284 -16.11 7.49 -17.90
C HIS A 284 -17.62 7.62 -18.04
N THR A 285 -18.35 6.68 -17.46
CA THR A 285 -19.79 6.52 -17.71
C THR A 285 -20.54 6.03 -16.48
N ALA A 286 -21.85 6.24 -16.44
CA ALA A 286 -22.72 5.90 -15.32
C ALA A 286 -22.27 6.51 -13.97
N CYS A 287 -21.44 7.55 -13.98
CA CYS A 287 -21.00 8.23 -12.77
C CYS A 287 -22.04 9.27 -12.31
N THR A 288 -22.11 9.51 -11.01
CA THR A 288 -22.81 10.68 -10.43
C THR A 288 -21.76 11.69 -9.99
N GLU A 289 -21.86 12.92 -10.47
CA GLU A 289 -20.91 14.00 -10.23
C GLU A 289 -21.67 15.20 -9.66
N ASP A 290 -21.46 15.53 -8.38
CA ASP A 290 -22.09 16.66 -7.68
C ASP A 290 -21.05 17.76 -7.45
N GLY A 291 -21.18 18.89 -8.16
CA GLY A 291 -20.25 20.01 -8.05
C GLY A 291 -18.82 19.71 -8.54
N VAL A 292 -18.63 18.71 -9.41
CA VAL A 292 -17.33 18.31 -9.95
C VAL A 292 -16.96 19.14 -11.17
N THR A 293 -15.78 19.75 -11.16
CA THR A 293 -15.27 20.50 -12.32
C THR A 293 -14.70 19.56 -13.39
N ARG A 294 -15.18 19.72 -14.64
CA ARG A 294 -14.79 18.91 -15.82
C ARG A 294 -13.94 19.67 -16.85
N LYS A 295 -13.25 20.74 -16.42
CA LYS A 295 -12.47 21.60 -17.34
C LYS A 295 -11.26 20.83 -17.91
N GLY A 296 -11.20 20.74 -19.24
CA GLY A 296 -10.07 20.15 -19.97
C GLY A 296 -10.18 18.66 -20.23
N LEU A 297 -11.36 18.04 -20.01
CA LEU A 297 -11.61 16.67 -20.45
C LEU A 297 -11.47 16.55 -21.98
N PRO A 298 -10.95 15.43 -22.50
CA PRO A 298 -10.91 15.17 -23.94
C PRO A 298 -12.32 15.10 -24.52
N ALA A 299 -12.46 15.51 -25.78
CA ALA A 299 -13.69 15.35 -26.52
C ALA A 299 -13.98 13.86 -26.79
N ASP A 300 -15.26 13.49 -26.78
CA ASP A 300 -15.71 12.15 -27.11
C ASP A 300 -15.33 11.77 -28.55
N GLY A 301 -15.08 10.47 -28.78
CA GLY A 301 -14.69 9.92 -30.06
C GLY A 301 -14.54 8.39 -30.00
N LYS A 302 -13.86 7.80 -30.98
CA LYS A 302 -13.75 6.33 -31.09
C LYS A 302 -13.07 5.64 -29.90
N ARG A 303 -12.24 6.36 -29.13
CA ARG A 303 -11.47 5.82 -27.99
C ARG A 303 -11.74 6.54 -26.66
N VAL A 304 -12.55 7.59 -26.70
CA VAL A 304 -12.85 8.46 -25.57
C VAL A 304 -14.36 8.56 -25.45
N SER A 305 -14.90 8.20 -24.30
CA SER A 305 -16.29 8.46 -23.92
C SER A 305 -16.26 8.99 -22.49
N ALA A 306 -16.39 10.30 -22.35
CA ALA A 306 -16.34 11.03 -21.09
C ALA A 306 -17.58 11.90 -20.86
N ALA A 307 -18.25 12.36 -21.91
CA ALA A 307 -19.38 13.26 -21.79
C ALA A 307 -20.70 12.50 -21.51
N ALA A 308 -21.01 11.48 -22.30
CA ALA A 308 -22.31 10.80 -22.26
C ALA A 308 -22.48 9.82 -21.11
N GLY A 309 -23.72 9.66 -20.63
CA GLY A 309 -24.12 8.62 -19.68
C GLY A 309 -23.81 8.89 -18.21
N ASN A 310 -23.40 10.10 -17.85
CA ASN A 310 -23.17 10.52 -16.46
C ASN A 310 -24.31 11.43 -15.97
N LEU A 311 -24.62 11.36 -14.67
CA LEU A 311 -25.53 12.29 -14.00
C LEU A 311 -24.69 13.41 -13.38
N ILE A 312 -24.80 14.62 -13.93
CA ILE A 312 -24.10 15.81 -13.45
C ILE A 312 -25.11 16.67 -12.67
N LEU A 313 -24.78 17.00 -11.43
CA LEU A 313 -25.60 17.76 -10.48
C LEU A 313 -24.93 19.10 -10.13
#